data_AF-A0A6C0DXF2-F1
#
_entry.id   AF-A0A6C0DXF2-F1
#
_cell.length_a   1.000
_cell.length_b   1.000
_cell.length_c   1.000
_cell.angle_alpha   90.00
_cell.angle_beta   90.00
_cell.angle_gamma   90.00
#
_symmetry.space_group_name_H-M   'P 1'
#
loop_
_entity.id
_entity.type
_entity.pdbx_description
1 polymer ?
#
loop_
_entity_poly.entity_id
_entity_poly.type
_entity_poly.pdbx_seq_one_letter_code
_entity_poly.pdbx_strand_id
1 'polypeptide(L)'
;MLNDIKNLFKKYKFIDLMENFKQHLNTNRLLGGFIMLAMNIGSRYIELKLTKGQELLLKNIAREVLIFTIAFINTKDIVLSVIITVIFIILANYLLNEESEYNILPNKYKKIAIVNSNDDKIVSDVEINNAYETLKKAKHQINNYNKLNIIESFNSVSYF
;
A
#
# COMPACT_ATOMS: atom_id res chain seq x y z
N MET A 1 0.20 -59.93 21.99
CA MET A 1 0.85 -60.21 20.69
C MET A 1 -0.12 -60.18 19.51
N LEU A 2 -1.11 -61.07 19.41
CA LEU A 2 -2.00 -61.14 18.24
C LEU A 2 -2.97 -59.95 18.12
N ASN A 3 -3.43 -59.40 19.26
CA ASN A 3 -4.25 -58.19 19.30
C ASN A 3 -3.45 -56.93 18.94
N ASP A 4 -2.18 -56.87 19.32
CA ASP A 4 -1.29 -55.74 19.02
C ASP A 4 -1.01 -55.66 17.51
N ILE A 5 -0.79 -56.81 16.87
CA ILE A 5 -0.63 -56.92 15.42
C ILE A 5 -1.90 -56.45 14.68
N LYS A 6 -3.10 -56.88 15.13
CA LYS A 6 -4.38 -56.41 14.54
C LYS A 6 -4.57 -54.89 14.69
N ASN A 7 -4.20 -54.33 15.84
CA ASN A 7 -4.29 -52.89 16.08
C ASN A 7 -3.31 -52.10 15.18
N LEU A 8 -2.11 -52.63 14.94
CA LEU A 8 -1.14 -52.05 14.01
C LEU A 8 -1.65 -52.06 12.56
N PHE A 9 -2.23 -53.16 12.09
CA PHE A 9 -2.84 -53.22 10.75
C PHE A 9 -4.01 -52.26 10.60
N LYS A 10 -4.87 -52.16 11.63
CA LYS A 10 -5.99 -51.19 11.63
C LYS A 10 -5.48 -49.75 11.58
N LYS A 11 -4.41 -49.44 12.33
CA LYS A 11 -3.76 -48.12 12.33
C LYS A 11 -3.14 -47.80 10.96
N TYR A 12 -2.40 -48.73 10.35
CA TYR A 12 -1.80 -48.54 9.03
C TYR A 12 -2.87 -48.29 7.95
N LYS A 13 -3.92 -49.12 7.94
CA LYS A 13 -5.06 -48.95 7.02
C LYS A 13 -5.79 -47.62 7.22
N PHE A 14 -5.90 -47.16 8.47
CA PHE A 14 -6.51 -45.86 8.76
C PHE A 14 -5.64 -44.68 8.28
N ILE A 15 -4.33 -44.76 8.45
CA ILE A 15 -3.38 -43.74 7.96
C ILE A 15 -3.45 -43.66 6.42
N ASP A 16 -3.37 -44.81 5.75
CA ASP A 16 -3.45 -44.89 4.29
C ASP A 16 -4.79 -44.37 3.74
N LEU A 17 -5.91 -44.72 4.38
CA LEU A 17 -7.23 -44.15 4.03
C LEU A 17 -7.21 -42.62 4.12
N MET A 18 -6.56 -42.07 5.15
CA MET A 18 -6.52 -40.64 5.39
C MET A 18 -5.59 -39.90 4.43
N GLU A 19 -4.48 -40.51 4.05
CA GLU A 19 -3.58 -39.98 3.01
C GLU A 19 -4.26 -39.96 1.64
N ASN A 20 -4.91 -41.07 1.26
CA ASN A 20 -5.69 -41.14 0.04
C ASN A 20 -6.79 -40.08 0.03
N PHE A 21 -7.55 -39.92 1.12
CA PHE A 21 -8.59 -38.90 1.21
C PHE A 21 -8.05 -37.47 1.08
N LYS A 22 -6.93 -37.16 1.74
CA LYS A 22 -6.23 -35.87 1.58
C LYS A 22 -5.81 -35.61 0.15
N GLN A 23 -5.27 -36.62 -0.53
CA GLN A 23 -4.83 -36.49 -1.93
C GLN A 23 -6.00 -36.18 -2.86
N HIS A 24 -7.15 -36.83 -2.68
CA HIS A 24 -8.37 -36.59 -3.46
C HIS A 24 -8.95 -35.19 -3.21
N LEU A 25 -8.94 -34.70 -1.96
CA LEU A 25 -9.38 -33.34 -1.64
C LEU A 25 -8.46 -32.28 -2.26
N ASN A 26 -7.15 -32.45 -2.12
CA ASN A 26 -6.16 -31.47 -2.59
C ASN A 26 -6.07 -31.41 -4.12
N THR A 27 -6.38 -32.49 -4.84
CA THR A 27 -6.35 -32.51 -6.32
C THR A 27 -7.68 -32.08 -6.96
N ASN A 28 -8.76 -31.96 -6.16
CA ASN A 28 -10.06 -31.59 -6.71
C ASN A 28 -10.11 -30.09 -7.07
N ARG A 29 -10.06 -29.82 -8.39
CA ARG A 29 -10.10 -28.47 -8.96
C ARG A 29 -11.36 -27.67 -8.57
N LEU A 30 -12.50 -28.33 -8.39
CA LEU A 30 -13.75 -27.67 -8.00
C LEU A 30 -13.70 -27.16 -6.57
N LEU A 31 -13.15 -27.96 -5.65
CA LEU A 31 -12.95 -27.57 -4.27
C LEU A 31 -11.94 -26.43 -4.16
N GLY A 32 -10.84 -26.48 -4.93
CA GLY A 32 -9.88 -25.38 -5.04
C GLY A 32 -10.54 -24.08 -5.53
N GLY A 33 -11.38 -24.16 -6.56
CA GLY A 33 -12.15 -23.01 -7.06
C GLY A 33 -13.14 -22.46 -6.03
N PHE A 34 -13.84 -23.33 -5.31
CA PHE A 34 -14.76 -22.93 -4.24
C PHE A 34 -14.03 -22.23 -3.08
N ILE A 35 -12.89 -22.76 -2.64
CA ILE A 35 -12.05 -22.14 -1.62
C ILE A 35 -11.53 -20.78 -2.09
N MET A 36 -11.15 -20.66 -3.37
CA MET A 36 -10.68 -19.40 -3.94
C MET A 36 -11.78 -18.32 -3.92
N LEU A 37 -13.02 -18.69 -4.27
CA LEU A 37 -14.18 -17.80 -4.18
C LEU A 37 -14.49 -17.42 -2.72
N ALA A 38 -14.50 -18.41 -1.83
CA ALA A 38 -14.72 -18.18 -0.40
C ALA A 38 -13.67 -17.26 0.22
N MET A 39 -12.40 -17.38 -0.17
CA MET A 39 -11.34 -16.45 0.24
C MET A 39 -11.56 -15.04 -0.28
N ASN A 40 -11.96 -14.89 -1.55
CA ASN A 40 -12.19 -13.58 -2.14
C ASN A 40 -13.35 -12.85 -1.42
N ILE A 41 -14.45 -13.56 -1.17
CA ILE A 41 -15.58 -13.06 -0.38
C ILE A 41 -15.15 -12.77 1.06
N GLY A 42 -14.48 -13.73 1.71
CA GLY A 42 -14.01 -13.63 3.09
C GLY A 42 -13.08 -12.44 3.32
N SER A 43 -12.21 -12.11 2.35
CA SER A 43 -11.28 -10.98 2.45
C SER A 43 -11.96 -9.63 2.62
N ARG A 44 -13.20 -9.47 2.13
CA ARG A 44 -13.99 -8.23 2.26
C ARG A 44 -14.64 -8.08 3.63
N TYR A 45 -14.92 -9.19 4.32
CA TYR A 45 -15.67 -9.19 5.60
C TYR A 45 -14.79 -9.43 6.82
N ILE A 46 -13.58 -9.97 6.64
CA ILE A 46 -12.59 -10.13 7.69
C ILE A 46 -11.78 -8.84 7.76
N GLU A 47 -12.29 -7.85 8.50
CA GLU A 47 -11.54 -6.64 8.78
C GLU A 47 -10.41 -6.97 9.78
N LEU A 48 -9.18 -7.02 9.27
CA LEU A 48 -7.98 -7.19 10.08
C LEU A 48 -7.77 -5.93 10.93
N LYS A 49 -8.26 -5.96 12.17
CA LYS A 49 -8.00 -4.91 13.17
C LYS A 49 -6.56 -5.04 13.69
N LEU A 50 -5.63 -4.44 12.97
CA LEU A 50 -4.23 -4.35 13.38
C LEU A 50 -4.09 -3.34 14.52
N THR A 51 -3.30 -3.67 15.53
CA THR A 51 -2.87 -2.68 16.53
C THR A 51 -1.87 -1.70 15.89
N LYS A 52 -1.74 -0.49 16.44
CA LYS A 52 -0.81 0.53 15.92
C LYS A 52 0.63 0.02 15.75
N GLY A 53 1.09 -0.82 16.67
CA GLY A 53 2.42 -1.44 16.58
C GLY A 53 2.54 -2.44 15.42
N GLN A 54 1.50 -3.23 15.17
CA GLN A 54 1.45 -4.16 14.04
C GLN A 54 1.37 -3.42 12.70
N GLU A 55 0.63 -2.32 12.62
CA GLU A 55 0.60 -1.48 11.42
C GLU A 55 1.98 -0.89 11.08
N LEU A 56 2.72 -0.42 12.08
CA LEU A 56 4.05 0.13 11.89
C LEU A 56 5.03 -0.96 11.41
N LEU A 57 5.00 -2.12 12.05
CA LEU A 57 5.81 -3.28 11.63
C LEU A 57 5.50 -3.67 10.19
N LEU A 58 4.21 -3.82 9.85
CA LEU A 58 3.77 -4.17 8.51
C LEU A 58 4.19 -3.10 7.50
N LYS A 59 4.00 -1.81 7.78
CA LYS A 59 4.44 -0.72 6.88
C LYS A 59 5.94 -0.77 6.59
N ASN A 60 6.74 -1.12 7.60
CA ASN A 60 8.20 -1.16 7.47
C ASN A 60 8.72 -2.38 6.69
N ILE A 61 7.96 -3.49 6.64
CA ILE A 61 8.38 -4.72 5.94
C ILE A 61 7.50 -5.05 4.72
N ALA A 62 6.41 -4.31 4.50
CA ALA A 62 5.39 -4.64 3.50
C ALA A 62 5.99 -4.69 2.09
N ARG A 63 6.91 -3.78 1.78
CA ARG A 63 7.59 -3.71 0.48
C ARG A 63 8.43 -4.95 0.24
N GLU A 64 9.23 -5.34 1.22
CA GLU A 64 10.13 -6.48 1.18
C GLU A 64 9.34 -7.79 1.08
N VAL A 65 8.26 -7.92 1.88
CA VAL A 65 7.34 -9.06 1.82
C VAL A 65 6.65 -9.14 0.46
N LEU A 66 6.25 -8.02 -0.14
CA LEU A 66 5.66 -8.00 -1.48
C LEU A 66 6.65 -8.51 -2.54
N ILE A 67 7.87 -7.99 -2.53
CA ILE A 67 8.90 -8.35 -3.50
C ILE A 67 9.26 -9.83 -3.36
N PHE A 68 9.44 -10.30 -2.13
CA PHE A 68 9.63 -11.72 -1.84
C PHE A 68 8.47 -12.56 -2.38
N THR A 69 7.23 -12.14 -2.13
CA THR A 69 6.04 -12.88 -2.58
C THR A 69 5.99 -12.98 -4.10
N ILE A 70 6.25 -11.90 -4.82
CA ILE A 70 6.29 -11.89 -6.29
C ILE A 70 7.43 -12.78 -6.79
N ALA A 71 8.63 -12.70 -6.21
CA ALA A 71 9.76 -13.55 -6.57
C ALA A 71 9.45 -15.04 -6.31
N PHE A 72 8.81 -15.35 -5.20
CA PHE A 72 8.46 -16.72 -4.81
C PHE A 72 7.40 -17.35 -5.70
N ILE A 73 6.36 -16.59 -6.07
CA ILE A 73 5.32 -17.07 -7.00
C ILE A 73 5.94 -17.44 -8.35
N ASN A 74 6.92 -16.66 -8.82
CA ASN A 74 7.56 -16.86 -10.13
C ASN A 74 8.62 -17.96 -10.10
N THR A 75 9.53 -17.93 -9.13
CA THR A 75 10.64 -18.89 -9.05
C THR A 75 10.23 -20.24 -8.47
N LYS A 76 9.21 -20.24 -7.59
CA LYS A 76 8.81 -21.39 -6.76
C LYS A 76 9.96 -21.96 -5.91
N ASP A 77 11.01 -21.17 -5.69
CA ASP A 77 12.19 -21.52 -4.90
C ASP A 77 12.37 -20.50 -3.78
N ILE A 78 12.33 -20.99 -2.54
CA ILE A 78 12.44 -20.16 -1.34
C ILE A 78 13.81 -19.49 -1.21
N VAL A 79 14.89 -20.20 -1.51
CA VAL A 79 16.27 -19.71 -1.36
C VAL A 79 16.53 -18.64 -2.41
N LEU A 80 16.15 -18.93 -3.66
CA LEU A 80 16.34 -17.98 -4.75
C LEU A 80 15.52 -16.70 -4.54
N SER A 81 14.29 -16.82 -4.05
CA SER A 81 13.43 -15.67 -3.75
C SER A 81 14.01 -14.76 -2.68
N VAL A 82 14.56 -15.34 -1.61
CA VAL A 82 15.22 -14.56 -0.55
C VAL A 82 16.45 -13.83 -1.09
N ILE A 83 17.28 -14.50 -1.90
CA ILE A 83 18.46 -13.88 -2.52
C ILE A 83 18.05 -12.68 -3.38
N ILE A 84 17.02 -12.84 -4.22
CA ILE A 84 16.50 -11.74 -5.06
C ILE A 84 16.03 -10.57 -4.20
N THR A 85 15.29 -10.83 -3.12
CA THR A 85 14.83 -9.80 -2.20
C THR A 85 15.99 -9.07 -1.53
N VAL A 86 17.03 -9.79 -1.08
CA VAL A 86 18.21 -9.19 -0.45
C VAL A 86 18.98 -8.32 -1.46
N ILE A 87 19.19 -8.80 -2.68
CA ILE A 87 19.83 -8.02 -3.75
C ILE A 87 19.01 -6.76 -4.03
N PHE A 88 17.69 -6.86 -4.12
CA PHE A 88 16.83 -5.71 -4.32
C PHE A 88 16.96 -4.70 -3.17
N ILE A 89 16.96 -5.14 -1.91
CA ILE A 89 17.13 -4.26 -0.74
C ILE A 89 18.46 -3.53 -0.82
N ILE A 90 19.55 -4.24 -1.14
CA ILE A 90 20.87 -3.62 -1.27
C ILE A 90 20.86 -2.57 -2.39
N LEU A 91 20.28 -2.89 -3.54
CA LEU A 91 20.19 -1.94 -4.65
C LEU A 91 19.34 -0.72 -4.28
N ALA A 92 18.12 -0.93 -3.81
CA ALA A 92 17.14 0.12 -3.59
C ALA A 92 17.48 1.02 -2.39
N ASN A 93 17.96 0.44 -1.28
CA ASN A 93 18.20 1.19 -0.05
C ASN A 93 19.61 1.76 0.06
N TYR A 94 20.59 1.21 -0.69
CA TYR A 94 21.99 1.65 -0.60
C TYR A 94 22.54 2.19 -1.92
N LEU A 95 22.52 1.40 -3.00
CA LEU A 95 23.21 1.79 -4.25
C LEU A 95 22.45 2.85 -5.06
N LEU A 96 21.13 2.79 -5.03
CA LEU A 96 20.22 3.69 -5.77
C LEU A 96 19.48 4.66 -4.85
N ASN A 97 19.77 4.63 -3.56
CA ASN A 97 19.21 5.58 -2.62
C ASN A 97 20.05 6.85 -2.61
N GLU A 98 19.46 7.99 -2.91
CA GLU A 98 20.18 9.26 -2.98
C GLU A 98 20.70 9.76 -1.63
N GLU A 99 20.08 9.31 -0.53
CA GLU A 99 20.44 9.64 0.84
C GLU A 99 21.51 8.70 1.43
N SER A 100 21.84 7.60 0.75
CA SER A 100 22.84 6.64 1.21
C SER A 100 24.26 7.12 0.89
N GLU A 101 25.19 6.92 1.82
CA GLU A 101 26.63 7.17 1.61
C GLU A 101 27.23 6.35 0.46
N TYR A 102 26.61 5.20 0.14
CA TYR A 102 27.04 4.26 -0.89
C TYR A 102 26.33 4.46 -2.24
N ASN A 103 25.66 5.60 -2.43
CA ASN A 103 24.93 5.89 -3.66
C ASN A 103 25.85 5.99 -4.89
N ILE A 104 25.50 5.26 -5.95
CA ILE A 104 26.25 5.20 -7.22
C ILE A 104 25.61 6.09 -8.31
N LEU A 105 24.44 6.70 -8.05
CA LEU A 105 23.72 7.50 -9.04
C LEU A 105 24.53 8.71 -9.52
N PRO A 106 24.62 8.95 -10.85
CA PRO A 106 25.25 10.14 -11.40
C PRO A 106 24.54 11.44 -10.98
N ASN A 107 25.30 12.54 -10.85
CA ASN A 107 24.80 13.85 -10.40
C ASN A 107 23.64 14.41 -11.26
N LYS A 108 23.47 13.95 -12.51
CA LYS A 108 22.34 14.30 -13.37
C LYS A 108 20.99 13.86 -12.78
N TYR A 109 20.96 12.72 -12.09
CA TYR A 109 19.75 12.16 -11.48
C TYR A 109 19.49 12.76 -10.08
N LYS A 110 20.56 13.05 -9.33
CA LYS A 110 20.48 13.75 -8.02
C LYS A 110 19.82 15.12 -8.08
N LYS A 111 19.94 15.81 -9.23
CA LYS A 111 19.35 17.15 -9.43
C LYS A 111 17.82 17.12 -9.36
N ILE A 112 17.19 15.98 -9.64
CA ILE A 112 15.73 15.82 -9.60
C ILE A 112 15.26 15.82 -8.13
N ALA A 113 15.96 15.14 -7.23
CA ALA A 113 15.63 15.17 -5.80
C ALA A 113 15.86 16.54 -5.17
N ILE A 114 16.91 17.28 -5.56
CA ILE A 114 17.17 18.64 -5.04
C ILE A 114 16.12 19.65 -5.52
N VAL A 115 15.57 19.47 -6.73
CA VAL A 115 14.40 20.24 -7.19
C VAL A 115 13.19 19.96 -6.29
N ASN A 116 13.02 18.70 -5.85
CA ASN A 116 12.01 18.26 -4.86
C ASN A 116 12.47 18.37 -3.40
N SER A 117 13.62 18.99 -3.10
CA SER A 117 14.08 19.30 -1.73
C SER A 117 13.95 20.80 -1.45
N ASN A 118 13.82 21.60 -2.51
CA ASN A 118 13.33 22.98 -2.44
C ASN A 118 11.78 23.02 -2.47
N ASP A 119 11.14 21.92 -2.09
CA ASP A 119 9.70 21.63 -2.23
C ASP A 119 8.81 22.19 -1.12
N ASP A 120 9.31 23.18 -0.37
CA ASP A 120 8.44 24.12 0.32
C ASP A 120 7.68 25.03 -0.67
N LYS A 121 7.74 24.76 -1.99
CA LYS A 121 7.21 25.65 -3.05
C LYS A 121 6.48 24.97 -4.21
N ILE A 122 6.30 23.64 -4.27
CA ILE A 122 5.35 23.07 -5.25
C ILE A 122 3.96 23.08 -4.61
N VAL A 123 3.21 24.13 -4.92
CA VAL A 123 1.82 24.31 -4.49
C VAL A 123 0.96 23.23 -5.17
N SER A 124 0.29 22.39 -4.37
CA SER A 124 -0.60 21.34 -4.86
C SER A 124 -1.78 21.93 -5.63
N ASP A 125 -2.33 21.23 -6.63
CA ASP A 125 -3.56 21.65 -7.35
C ASP A 125 -4.72 21.96 -6.37
N VAL A 126 -4.77 21.24 -5.24
CA VAL A 126 -5.76 21.48 -4.18
C VAL A 126 -5.50 22.81 -3.49
N GLU A 127 -4.24 23.14 -3.18
CA GLU A 127 -3.85 24.42 -2.60
C GLU A 127 -4.07 25.58 -3.59
N ILE A 128 -3.76 25.38 -4.87
CA ILE A 128 -4.03 26.34 -5.94
C ILE A 128 -5.53 26.66 -6.01
N ASN A 129 -6.38 25.63 -6.00
CA ASN A 129 -7.82 25.82 -6.08
C ASN A 129 -8.40 26.49 -4.81
N ASN A 130 -7.88 26.14 -3.63
CA ASN A 130 -8.27 26.76 -2.36
C ASN A 130 -7.84 28.25 -2.31
N ALA A 131 -6.63 28.56 -2.76
CA ALA A 131 -6.14 29.93 -2.88
C ALA A 131 -6.99 30.73 -3.88
N TYR A 132 -7.34 30.14 -5.01
CA TYR A 132 -8.22 30.74 -6.01
C TYR A 132 -9.60 31.09 -5.44
N GLU A 133 -10.25 30.15 -4.75
CA GLU A 133 -11.56 30.39 -4.11
C GLU A 133 -11.48 31.46 -3.01
N THR A 134 -10.36 31.50 -2.27
CA THR A 134 -10.11 32.54 -1.26
C THR A 134 -10.00 33.93 -1.91
N LEU A 135 -9.21 34.04 -2.99
CA LEU A 135 -9.05 35.29 -3.75
C LEU A 135 -10.37 35.73 -4.40
N LYS A 136 -11.16 34.79 -4.91
CA LYS A 136 -12.47 35.05 -5.49
C LYS A 136 -13.45 35.64 -4.46
N LYS A 137 -13.49 35.09 -3.24
CA LYS A 137 -14.29 35.63 -2.13
C LYS A 137 -13.83 37.04 -1.73
N ALA A 138 -12.52 37.26 -1.58
CA ALA A 138 -11.96 38.57 -1.27
C ALA A 138 -12.31 39.63 -2.34
N LYS A 139 -12.22 39.27 -3.62
CA LYS A 139 -12.61 40.14 -4.74
C LYS A 139 -14.09 40.52 -4.68
N HIS A 140 -14.96 39.58 -4.34
CA HIS A 140 -16.39 39.87 -4.14
C HIS A 140 -16.64 40.84 -2.98
N GLN A 141 -15.94 40.66 -1.86
CA GLN A 141 -16.05 41.55 -0.70
C GLN A 141 -15.61 42.98 -1.03
N ILE A 142 -14.46 43.14 -1.70
CA ILE A 142 -13.95 44.45 -2.15
C ILE A 142 -14.97 45.13 -3.07
N ASN A 143 -15.55 44.39 -4.01
CA ASN A 143 -16.53 44.97 -4.94
C ASN A 143 -17.82 45.41 -4.22
N ASN A 144 -18.28 44.65 -3.23
CA ASN A 144 -19.44 45.03 -2.43
C ASN A 144 -19.15 46.27 -1.57
N TYR A 145 -17.97 46.35 -0.95
CA TYR A 145 -17.54 47.52 -0.19
C TYR A 145 -17.50 48.77 -1.09
N ASN A 146 -16.94 48.66 -2.29
CA ASN A 146 -16.91 49.76 -3.25
C ASN A 146 -18.32 50.22 -3.65
N LYS A 147 -19.27 49.29 -3.85
CA LYS A 147 -20.68 49.63 -4.12
C LYS A 147 -21.32 50.38 -2.95
N LEU A 148 -21.06 49.96 -1.71
CA LEU A 148 -21.58 50.64 -0.51
C LEU A 148 -21.02 52.05 -0.39
N ASN A 149 -19.71 52.24 -0.56
CA ASN A 149 -19.10 53.57 -0.51
C ASN A 149 -19.67 54.51 -1.58
N ILE A 150 -19.95 53.99 -2.78
CA ILE A 150 -20.58 54.75 -3.85
C ILE A 150 -22.00 55.17 -3.43
N ILE A 151 -22.81 54.26 -2.87
CA ILE A 151 -24.17 54.56 -2.40
C ILE A 151 -24.16 55.59 -1.26
N GLU A 152 -23.24 55.44 -0.29
CA GLU A 152 -23.08 56.39 0.81
C GLU A 152 -22.69 57.78 0.30
N SER A 153 -21.79 57.85 -0.69
CA SER A 153 -21.40 59.12 -1.30
C SER A 153 -22.59 59.81 -1.99
N PHE A 154 -23.44 59.07 -2.70
CA PHE A 154 -24.65 59.63 -3.31
C PHE A 154 -25.67 60.11 -2.27
N ASN A 155 -25.93 59.31 -1.22
CA ASN A 155 -26.84 59.71 -0.15
C ASN A 155 -26.36 60.99 0.55
N SER A 156 -25.06 61.11 0.85
CA SER A 156 -24.52 62.30 1.51
C SER A 156 -24.64 63.58 0.68
N VAL A 157 -24.65 63.47 -0.66
CA VAL A 157 -24.82 64.61 -1.58
C VAL A 157 -26.29 65.00 -1.76
N SER A 158 -27.24 64.06 -1.65
CA SER A 158 -28.67 64.33 -1.81
C SER A 158 -29.35 65.02 -0.60
N TYR A 159 -28.63 65.17 0.53
CA TYR A 159 -29.12 65.91 1.71
C TYR A 159 -28.64 67.38 1.76
N PHE A 160 -27.98 67.86 0.69
CA PHE A 160 -27.65 69.27 0.45
C PHE A 160 -28.44 69.81 -0.73
#